data_AF-A0A7V9N299-F1
#
_entry.id   AF-A0A7V9N299-F1
#
_cell.length_a   1.000
_cell.length_b   1.000
_cell.length_c   1.000
_cell.angle_alpha   90.00
_cell.angle_beta   90.00
_cell.angle_gamma   90.00
#
_symmetry.space_group_name_H-M   'P 1'
#
loop_
_entity.id
_entity.type
_entity.pdbx_description
1 polymer ?
#
loop_
_entity_poly.entity_id
_entity_poly.type
_entity_poly.pdbx_seq_one_letter_code
_entity_poly.pdbx_strand_id
1 'polypeptide(L)'
;MHSSITLAELRFGADAGSRTLHGLIDAFVQSVAVRPFDEEAADRFGPVASALAKRGEPIGTFDTLIAAHALSLGLTLVTNNVKHFRRVAALKTANWV
;
A
#
# COMPACT_ATOMS: atom_id res chain seq x y z
N MET A 1 -1.68 10.52 -0.57
CA MET A 1 -0.87 10.02 -1.71
C MET A 1 -1.06 8.53 -1.85
N HIS A 2 -0.72 7.99 -3.02
CA HIS A 2 -0.77 6.56 -3.32
C HIS A 2 0.64 6.00 -3.46
N SER A 3 0.83 4.75 -2.99
CA SER A 3 2.06 4.00 -3.23
C SER A 3 2.14 3.56 -4.70
N SER A 4 3.32 3.55 -5.30
CA SER A 4 3.54 2.92 -6.62
C SER A 4 3.17 1.43 -6.63
N ILE A 5 3.18 0.78 -5.46
CA ILE A 5 2.71 -0.61 -5.30
C ILE A 5 1.21 -0.70 -5.54
N THR A 6 0.42 0.21 -4.97
CA THR A 6 -1.04 0.27 -5.22
C THR A 6 -1.34 0.56 -6.68
N LEU A 7 -0.55 1.42 -7.34
CA LEU A 7 -0.68 1.64 -8.78
C LEU A 7 -0.39 0.37 -9.59
N ALA A 8 0.62 -0.42 -9.19
CA ALA A 8 0.91 -1.69 -9.82
C ALA A 8 -0.26 -2.67 -9.70
N GLU A 9 -0.91 -2.76 -8.53
CA GLU A 9 -2.11 -3.59 -8.33
C GLU A 9 -3.28 -3.15 -9.21
N LEU A 10 -3.53 -1.84 -9.30
CA LEU A 10 -4.59 -1.29 -10.18
C LEU A 10 -4.33 -1.64 -11.65
N ARG A 11 -3.09 -1.49 -12.12
CA ARG A 11 -2.70 -1.82 -13.50
C ARG A 11 -2.80 -3.31 -13.79
N PHE A 12 -2.38 -4.16 -12.86
CA PHE A 12 -2.56 -5.61 -12.98
C PHE A 12 -4.05 -5.98 -13.11
N GLY A 13 -4.92 -5.38 -12.28
CA GLY A 13 -6.36 -5.57 -12.38
C GLY A 13 -6.96 -5.09 -13.70
N ALA A 14 -6.45 -3.98 -14.25
CA ALA A 14 -6.85 -3.48 -15.56
C ALA A 14 -6.48 -4.44 -16.70
N ASP A 15 -5.26 -4.97 -16.68
CA ASP A 15 -4.78 -5.94 -17.68
C ASP A 15 -5.57 -7.25 -17.64
N ALA A 16 -5.98 -7.70 -16.45
CA ALA A 16 -6.79 -8.90 -16.29
C ALA A 16 -8.27 -8.70 -16.69
N GLY A 17 -8.77 -7.46 -16.67
CA GLY A 17 -10.21 -7.17 -16.79
C GLY A 17 -10.63 -6.47 -18.09
N SER A 18 -10.08 -5.28 -18.38
CA SER A 18 -10.48 -4.49 -19.55
C SER A 18 -9.48 -3.38 -19.87
N ARG A 19 -9.18 -3.21 -21.16
CA ARG A 19 -8.30 -2.14 -21.67
C ARG A 19 -8.83 -0.73 -21.39
N THR A 20 -10.15 -0.56 -21.24
CA THR A 20 -10.77 0.75 -20.90
C THR A 20 -10.44 1.20 -19.48
N LEU A 21 -10.08 0.28 -18.58
CA LEU A 21 -9.75 0.60 -17.19
C LEU A 21 -8.43 1.37 -17.05
N HIS A 22 -7.50 1.19 -18.01
CA HIS A 22 -6.23 1.93 -18.04
C HIS A 22 -6.44 3.44 -18.15
N GLY A 23 -7.36 3.89 -19.02
CA GLY A 23 -7.65 5.33 -19.17
C GLY A 23 -8.20 5.96 -17.89
N LEU A 24 -8.99 5.22 -17.11
CA LEU A 24 -9.50 5.67 -15.82
C LEU A 24 -8.40 5.73 -14.77
N ILE A 25 -7.50 4.73 -14.73
CA ILE A 25 -6.34 4.72 -13.83
C ILE A 25 -5.40 5.87 -14.15
N ASP A 26 -5.12 6.13 -15.43
CA ASP A 26 -4.24 7.22 -15.85
C ASP A 26 -4.83 8.58 -15.49
N ALA A 27 -6.14 8.78 -15.67
CA ALA A 27 -6.82 9.99 -15.21
C ALA A 27 -6.77 10.13 -13.67
N PHE A 28 -6.96 9.03 -12.94
CA PHE A 28 -6.87 9.02 -11.47
C PHE A 28 -5.49 9.44 -10.98
N VAL A 29 -4.40 8.86 -11.51
CA VAL A 29 -3.03 9.18 -11.07
C VAL A 29 -2.60 10.60 -11.42
N GLN A 30 -3.25 11.27 -12.37
CA GLN A 30 -3.01 12.70 -12.62
C GLN A 30 -3.53 13.59 -11.48
N SER A 31 -4.55 13.14 -10.76
CA SER A 31 -5.19 13.88 -9.66
C SER A 31 -4.64 13.54 -8.27
N VAL A 32 -3.80 12.52 -8.16
CA VAL A 32 -3.23 12.06 -6.88
C VAL A 32 -1.72 11.90 -6.97
N ALA A 33 -0.99 12.35 -5.96
CA ALA A 33 0.45 12.11 -5.90
C ALA A 33 0.71 10.59 -5.74
N VAL A 34 1.40 9.99 -6.71
CA VAL A 34 1.95 8.63 -6.61
C VAL A 34 3.41 8.73 -6.18
N ARG A 35 3.80 8.00 -5.14
CA ARG A 35 5.17 7.99 -4.62
C ARG A 35 5.91 6.72 -5.04
N PRO A 36 7.18 6.83 -5.46
CA PRO A 36 7.99 5.65 -5.74
C PRO A 36 8.26 4.88 -4.44
N PHE A 37 8.21 3.56 -4.50
CA PHE A 37 8.74 2.71 -3.44
C PHE A 37 10.27 2.68 -3.56
N ASP A 38 10.95 3.38 -2.68
CA ASP A 38 12.39 3.60 -2.68
C ASP A 38 13.13 2.78 -1.59
N GLU A 39 14.41 3.06 -1.40
CA GLU A 39 15.26 2.35 -0.43
C GLU A 39 14.76 2.52 1.02
N GLU A 40 14.32 3.72 1.41
CA GLU A 40 13.75 3.94 2.76
C GLU A 40 12.47 3.11 2.96
N ALA A 41 11.62 3.00 1.95
CA ALA A 41 10.45 2.12 1.99
C ALA A 41 10.85 0.63 2.10
N ALA A 42 11.89 0.21 1.39
CA ALA A 42 12.42 -1.14 1.44
C ALA A 42 12.98 -1.48 2.84
N ASP A 43 13.71 -0.56 3.47
CA ASP A 43 14.27 -0.74 4.80
C ASP A 43 13.19 -0.91 5.89
N ARG A 44 12.00 -0.32 5.68
CA ARG A 44 10.85 -0.53 6.57
C ARG A 44 10.17 -1.88 6.37
N PHE A 45 10.30 -2.52 5.20
CA PHE A 45 9.60 -3.78 4.91
C PHE A 45 10.08 -4.92 5.82
N GLY A 46 11.40 -5.12 5.93
CA GLY A 46 11.97 -6.24 6.68
C GLY A 46 11.48 -6.33 8.14
N PRO A 47 11.59 -5.24 8.92
CA PRO A 47 11.08 -5.20 10.29
C PRO A 47 9.56 -5.47 10.39
N VAL A 48 8.77 -4.89 9.49
CA VAL A 48 7.30 -5.07 9.48
C VAL A 48 6.94 -6.52 9.16
N ALA A 49 7.49 -7.07 8.08
CA ALA A 49 7.24 -8.44 7.65
C ALA A 49 7.67 -9.45 8.72
N SER A 50 8.86 -9.27 9.30
CA SER A 50 9.38 -10.14 10.36
C SER A 50 8.50 -10.09 11.61
N ALA A 51 8.06 -8.90 12.03
CA ALA A 51 7.21 -8.74 13.20
C ALA A 51 5.83 -9.39 13.01
N LEU A 52 5.23 -9.27 11.83
CA LEU A 52 3.96 -9.91 11.50
C LEU A 52 4.10 -11.45 11.46
N ALA A 53 5.15 -11.94 10.81
CA ALA A 53 5.42 -13.37 10.69
C ALA A 53 5.65 -14.03 12.06
N LYS A 54 6.44 -13.38 12.95
CA LYS A 54 6.70 -13.87 14.31
C LYS A 54 5.43 -14.01 15.15
N ARG A 55 4.40 -13.20 14.89
CA ARG A 55 3.11 -13.28 15.58
C ARG A 55 2.12 -14.23 14.90
N GLY A 56 2.45 -14.79 13.74
CA GLY A 56 1.51 -15.61 12.96
C GLY A 56 0.38 -14.79 12.32
N GLU A 57 0.59 -13.48 12.11
CA GLU A 57 -0.44 -12.56 11.62
C GLU A 57 -0.04 -11.86 10.31
N PRO A 58 0.40 -12.58 9.25
CA PRO A 58 0.74 -11.94 7.99
C PRO A 58 -0.47 -11.21 7.41
N ILE A 59 -0.21 -10.08 6.75
CA ILE A 59 -1.25 -9.29 6.06
C ILE A 59 -1.16 -9.42 4.53
N GLY A 60 -0.33 -10.34 4.02
CA GLY A 60 -0.03 -10.44 2.59
C GLY A 60 1.08 -9.49 2.15
N THR A 61 1.78 -9.86 1.08
CA THR A 61 3.03 -9.19 0.66
C THR A 61 2.80 -7.75 0.20
N PHE A 62 1.79 -7.50 -0.65
CA PHE A 62 1.52 -6.15 -1.15
C PHE A 62 1.04 -5.20 -0.04
N ASP A 63 0.13 -5.65 0.83
CA ASP A 63 -0.28 -4.89 2.03
C ASP A 63 0.92 -4.58 2.93
N THR A 64 1.85 -5.52 3.10
CA THR A 64 3.07 -5.31 3.89
C THR A 64 3.98 -4.25 3.24
N LEU A 65 4.13 -4.27 1.91
CA LEU A 65 4.86 -3.24 1.17
C LEU A 65 4.19 -1.87 1.30
N ILE A 66 2.86 -1.79 1.17
CA ILE A 66 2.11 -0.54 1.31
C ILE A 66 2.25 0.02 2.74
N ALA A 67 2.16 -0.85 3.76
CA ALA A 67 2.35 -0.46 5.15
C ALA A 67 3.78 0.06 5.41
N ALA A 68 4.79 -0.64 4.90
CA ALA A 68 6.19 -0.22 5.01
C ALA A 68 6.43 1.15 4.34
N HIS A 69 5.85 1.36 3.16
CA HIS A 69 5.96 2.63 2.44
C HIS A 69 5.26 3.78 3.17
N ALA A 70 4.07 3.55 3.73
CA ALA A 70 3.40 4.55 4.55
C ALA A 70 4.21 4.91 5.80
N LEU A 71 4.87 3.93 6.42
CA LEU A 71 5.77 4.14 7.56
C LEU A 71 7.04 4.92 7.20
N SER A 72 7.68 4.63 6.06
CA SER A 72 8.90 5.35 5.65
C SER A 72 8.62 6.84 5.45
N LEU A 73 7.44 7.15 4.89
CA LEU A 73 7.01 8.52 4.64
C LEU A 73 6.32 9.20 5.84
N GLY A 74 6.09 8.49 6.96
CA GLY A 74 5.43 9.02 8.16
C GLY A 74 3.96 9.39 7.96
N LEU A 75 3.26 8.72 7.05
CA LEU A 75 1.90 9.07 6.61
C LEU A 75 0.81 8.26 7.32
N THR A 76 -0.42 8.75 7.22
CA THR A 76 -1.62 7.99 7.56
C THR A 76 -2.10 7.20 6.34
N LEU A 77 -2.19 5.88 6.48
CA LEU A 77 -2.77 4.99 5.46
C LEU A 77 -4.30 5.05 5.52
N VAL A 78 -4.94 5.51 4.45
CA VAL A 78 -6.39 5.46 4.31
C VAL A 78 -6.77 4.10 3.72
N THR A 79 -7.61 3.33 4.42
CA THR A 79 -7.99 1.98 3.99
C THR A 79 -9.34 1.56 4.60
N ASN A 80 -10.13 0.80 3.84
CA ASN A 80 -11.35 0.17 4.36
C ASN A 80 -11.03 -1.08 5.20
N ASN A 81 -9.81 -1.61 5.12
CA ASN A 81 -9.39 -2.80 5.87
C ASN A 81 -8.56 -2.43 7.12
N VAL A 82 -9.04 -1.47 7.90
CA VAL A 82 -8.33 -0.94 9.09
C VAL A 82 -7.91 -2.05 10.05
N LYS A 83 -8.75 -3.07 10.25
CA LYS A 83 -8.44 -4.21 11.14
C LYS A 83 -7.17 -4.95 10.72
N HIS A 84 -6.90 -5.04 9.43
CA HIS A 84 -5.70 -5.69 8.88
C HIS A 84 -4.45 -4.88 9.18
N PHE A 85 -4.49 -3.59 8.85
CA PHE A 85 -3.35 -2.69 8.99
C PHE A 85 -3.04 -2.27 10.42
N ARG A 86 -4.00 -2.37 11.35
CA ARG A 86 -3.77 -2.19 12.81
C ARG A 86 -2.75 -3.16 13.40
N ARG A 87 -2.46 -4.28 12.71
CA ARG A 87 -1.41 -5.24 13.10
C ARG A 87 0.00 -4.70 12.90
N VAL A 88 0.17 -3.61 12.15
CA VAL A 88 1.46 -2.97 11.90
C VAL A 88 1.71 -1.90 12.95
N ALA A 89 2.75 -2.10 13.76
CA ALA A 89 3.12 -1.16 14.81
C ALA A 89 3.48 0.21 14.22
N ALA A 90 3.10 1.29 14.92
CA ALA A 90 3.32 2.69 14.55
C ALA A 90 2.65 3.16 13.24
N LEU A 91 1.95 2.29 12.51
CA LEU A 91 1.22 2.69 11.30
C LEU A 91 -0.06 3.43 11.69
N LYS A 92 -0.18 4.69 11.25
CA LYS A 92 -1.42 5.46 11.39
C LYS A 92 -2.38 5.02 10.30
N THR A 93 -3.63 4.74 10.66
CA THR A 93 -4.68 4.34 9.72
C THR A 93 -5.91 5.22 9.85
N ALA A 94 -6.57 5.55 8.74
CA ALA A 94 -7.88 6.18 8.72
C ALA A 94 -8.85 5.39 7.84
N ASN A 95 -10.14 5.43 8.20
CA ASN A 95 -11.22 4.98 7.32
C ASN A 95 -12.07 6.21 6.97
N TRP A 96 -12.34 6.41 5.69
CA TRP A 96 -13.15 7.52 5.18
C TRP A 96 -14.51 7.07 4.62
N VAL A 97 -14.86 5.80 4.83
CA VAL A 97 -16.15 5.19 4.46
C VAL A 97 -16.96 4.85 5.71
#